data_AF-A0A8T5SAI9-F1
#
_entry.id   AF-A0A8T5SAI9-F1
#
_cell.length_a   1.000
_cell.length_b   1.000
_cell.length_c   1.000
_cell.angle_alpha   90.00
_cell.angle_beta   90.00
_cell.angle_gamma   90.00
#
_symmetry.space_group_name_H-M   'P 1'
#
loop_
_entity.id
_entity.type
_entity.pdbx_description
1 polymer ?
#
loop_
_entity_poly.entity_id
_entity_poly.type
_entity_poly.pdbx_seq_one_letter_code
_entity_poly.pdbx_strand_id
1 'polypeptide(L)'
;MKSKILNHLIPEVESKSESFAHKVIKNLFYRKILENDSNIIEASLEKYFETRRADVYFKFKSGEEVAVEIQNSPITSKEITARTKDYNNRGIYVLWVFYGDGKCLGSPKSPNHIKNLKISPAEMRLHQLYRGRVYYVNITYQHEEFKTTPPYALHFSFSDNFSPILFRKRFDSFFIRNVNYSAISNWNLLCTTYGNYKIARFYDRSVKNTLIESLRRFAIRNNVFRDKSYSKLKNTKNFLKLVFNIFGDEYGKTIIIESLLRLVNPKKFILSEKYLKNYRKKLSRRAKTKLSKYPF
;
A
#
# COMPACT_ATOMS: atom_id res chain seq x y z
N MET A 1 19.84 23.46 -20.78
CA MET A 1 19.00 24.59 -20.31
C MET A 1 17.96 24.19 -19.25
N LYS A 2 17.21 23.08 -19.39
CA LYS A 2 16.23 22.62 -18.38
C LYS A 2 16.82 22.31 -16.98
N SER A 3 18.07 21.85 -16.88
CA SER A 3 18.69 21.48 -15.60
C SER A 3 19.07 22.66 -14.70
N LYS A 4 19.43 23.82 -15.27
CA LYS A 4 19.75 25.04 -14.50
C LYS A 4 18.49 25.70 -13.90
N ILE A 5 17.34 25.53 -14.54
CA ILE A 5 16.05 26.04 -14.04
C ILE A 5 15.56 25.20 -12.85
N LEU A 6 15.82 23.89 -12.84
CA LEU A 6 15.42 22.97 -11.76
C LEU A 6 16.15 23.19 -10.42
N ASN A 7 17.36 23.76 -10.44
CA ASN A 7 18.11 24.07 -9.21
C ASN A 7 17.67 25.37 -8.54
N HIS A 8 17.04 26.29 -9.28
CA HIS A 8 16.43 27.52 -8.73
C HIS A 8 14.98 27.33 -8.27
N LEU A 9 14.41 26.13 -8.43
CA LEU A 9 13.02 25.79 -8.08
C LEU A 9 12.91 24.93 -6.82
N ILE A 10 13.98 24.79 -6.03
CA ILE A 10 13.83 24.43 -4.62
C ILE A 10 13.46 25.74 -3.95
N PRO A 11 12.19 25.97 -3.56
CA PRO A 11 11.91 27.11 -2.72
C PRO A 11 12.72 26.88 -1.44
N GLU A 12 13.39 27.92 -0.94
CA GLU A 12 13.71 27.99 0.48
C GLU A 12 12.37 27.93 1.22
N VAL A 13 11.85 26.72 1.44
CA VAL A 13 10.69 26.51 2.29
C VAL A 13 11.21 26.67 3.70
N GLU A 14 11.47 27.90 4.13
CA GLU A 14 11.80 28.26 5.50
C GLU A 14 10.53 28.40 6.35
N SER A 15 9.66 27.38 6.34
CA SER A 15 8.80 27.20 7.52
C SER A 15 9.65 26.50 8.59
N LYS A 16 10.02 27.22 9.65
CA LYS A 16 10.77 26.66 10.80
C LYS A 16 10.06 25.47 11.47
N SER A 17 8.76 25.31 11.23
CA SER A 17 7.91 24.27 11.83
C SER A 17 7.84 22.96 11.04
N GLU A 18 8.19 22.95 9.75
CA GLU A 18 8.08 21.76 8.90
C GLU A 18 9.39 20.96 8.89
N SER A 19 9.30 19.65 9.12
CA SER A 19 10.46 18.77 9.11
C SER A 19 11.13 18.71 7.73
N PHE A 20 12.46 18.57 7.70
CA PHE A 20 13.24 18.36 6.47
C PHE A 20 12.66 17.25 5.59
N ALA A 21 12.30 16.10 6.17
CA ALA A 21 11.73 14.98 5.42
C ALA A 21 10.45 15.34 4.67
N HIS A 22 9.56 16.10 5.30
CA HIS A 22 8.30 16.55 4.69
C HIS A 22 8.59 17.48 3.50
N LYS A 23 9.50 18.45 3.66
CA LYS A 23 9.93 19.36 2.57
C LYS A 23 10.51 18.61 1.38
N VAL A 24 11.38 17.63 1.64
CA VAL A 24 12.02 16.81 0.60
C VAL A 24 10.97 16.02 -0.17
N ILE A 25 10.05 15.33 0.51
CA ILE A 25 9.02 14.52 -0.14
C ILE A 25 8.04 15.42 -0.90
N LYS A 26 7.68 16.59 -0.34
CA LYS A 26 6.80 17.58 -0.98
C LYS A 26 7.35 18.05 -2.31
N ASN A 27 8.62 18.46 -2.31
CA ASN A 27 9.32 18.87 -3.53
C ASN A 27 9.48 17.70 -4.53
N LEU A 28 9.75 16.49 -4.04
CA LEU A 28 9.85 15.29 -4.88
C LEU A 28 8.56 15.06 -5.67
N PHE A 29 7.40 15.06 -4.99
CA PHE A 29 6.11 14.82 -5.63
C PHE A 29 5.74 15.93 -6.60
N TYR A 30 5.91 17.20 -6.19
CA TYR A 30 5.66 18.34 -7.06
C TYR A 30 6.45 18.26 -8.37
N ARG A 31 7.77 18.08 -8.28
CA ARG A 31 8.64 18.01 -9.45
C ARG A 31 8.36 16.77 -10.30
N LYS A 32 8.30 15.59 -9.69
CA LYS A 32 8.24 14.34 -10.46
C LYS A 32 6.90 14.12 -11.13
N ILE A 33 5.79 14.50 -10.51
CA ILE A 33 4.48 14.42 -11.18
C ILE A 33 4.42 15.41 -12.34
N LEU A 34 4.86 16.66 -12.13
CA LEU A 34 4.89 17.69 -13.18
C LEU A 34 5.81 17.32 -14.36
N GLU A 35 6.97 16.72 -14.09
CA GLU A 35 7.91 16.24 -15.12
C GLU A 35 7.33 15.09 -15.97
N ASN A 36 6.38 14.31 -15.44
CA ASN A 36 5.90 13.07 -16.07
C ASN A 36 4.49 13.16 -16.64
N ASP A 37 3.70 14.19 -16.31
CA ASP A 37 2.32 14.33 -16.78
C ASP A 37 2.07 15.67 -17.48
N SER A 38 2.04 15.63 -18.82
CA SER A 38 1.80 16.80 -19.67
C SER A 38 0.34 17.30 -19.68
N ASN A 39 -0.56 16.62 -18.95
CA ASN A 39 -1.96 17.03 -18.84
C ASN A 39 -2.21 18.00 -17.69
N ILE A 40 -1.20 18.32 -16.89
CA ILE A 40 -1.32 19.30 -15.80
C ILE A 40 -1.34 20.71 -16.37
N ILE A 41 -2.34 21.51 -15.96
CA ILE A 41 -2.51 22.92 -16.34
C ILE A 41 -2.25 23.88 -15.19
N GLU A 42 -2.39 23.42 -13.95
CA GLU A 42 -2.06 24.18 -12.75
C GLU A 42 -1.36 23.25 -11.77
N ALA A 43 -0.31 23.74 -11.13
CA ALA A 43 0.38 23.04 -10.05
C ALA A 43 0.83 24.05 -9.00
N SER A 44 0.77 23.67 -7.74
CA SER A 44 1.25 24.53 -6.66
C SER A 44 1.69 23.72 -5.44
N LEU A 45 2.72 24.21 -4.75
CA LEU A 45 3.02 23.81 -3.39
C LEU A 45 2.10 24.57 -2.43
N GLU A 46 1.61 23.91 -1.39
CA GLU A 46 0.88 24.58 -0.29
C GLU A 46 -0.41 25.32 -0.71
N LYS A 47 -1.23 24.72 -1.59
CA LYS A 47 -2.50 25.33 -2.03
C LYS A 47 -3.50 25.42 -0.88
N TYR A 48 -3.98 26.63 -0.60
CA TYR A 48 -4.97 26.88 0.44
C TYR A 48 -6.40 26.76 -0.08
N PHE A 49 -7.23 26.04 0.68
CA PHE A 49 -8.65 25.79 0.47
C PHE A 49 -9.44 26.14 1.73
N GLU A 50 -9.29 27.38 2.21
CA GLU A 50 -9.95 27.96 3.40
C GLU A 50 -9.66 27.23 4.72
N THR A 51 -10.16 26.02 4.90
CA THR A 51 -9.96 25.24 6.14
C THR A 51 -8.77 24.29 6.03
N ARG A 52 -8.26 24.05 4.81
CA ARG A 52 -7.18 23.10 4.55
C ARG A 52 -6.12 23.71 3.65
N ARG A 53 -4.91 23.16 3.74
CA ARG A 53 -3.79 23.50 2.88
C ARG A 53 -3.20 22.19 2.37
N ALA A 54 -3.28 21.96 1.07
CA ALA A 54 -2.71 20.78 0.44
C ALA A 54 -1.19 20.95 0.33
N ASP A 55 -0.41 19.92 0.65
CA ASP A 55 1.05 19.99 0.53
C ASP A 55 1.47 20.20 -0.94
N VAL A 56 0.82 19.47 -1.85
CA VAL A 56 0.96 19.64 -3.29
C VAL A 56 -0.41 19.60 -3.94
N TYR A 57 -0.64 20.44 -4.94
CA TYR A 57 -1.87 20.50 -5.70
C TYR A 57 -1.59 20.42 -7.19
N PHE A 58 -2.48 19.74 -7.92
CA PHE A 58 -2.50 19.66 -9.37
C PHE A 58 -3.91 19.82 -9.91
N LYS A 59 -4.05 20.51 -11.05
CA LYS A 59 -5.25 20.54 -11.88
C LYS A 59 -4.92 20.01 -13.26
N PHE A 60 -5.74 19.09 -13.76
CA PHE A 60 -5.57 18.45 -15.06
C PHE A 60 -6.46 19.09 -16.13
N LYS A 61 -6.09 18.96 -17.40
CA LYS A 61 -6.90 19.39 -18.58
C LYS A 61 -8.30 18.79 -18.60
N SER A 62 -8.47 17.60 -18.03
CA SER A 62 -9.74 16.90 -17.85
C SER A 62 -10.68 17.57 -16.85
N GLY A 63 -10.21 18.56 -16.08
CA GLY A 63 -10.93 19.22 -14.99
C GLY A 63 -10.76 18.53 -13.64
N GLU A 64 -10.06 17.40 -13.58
CA GLU A 64 -9.77 16.72 -12.30
C GLU A 64 -8.76 17.53 -11.49
N GLU A 65 -8.99 17.59 -10.18
CA GLU A 65 -8.12 18.29 -9.22
C GLU A 65 -7.63 17.30 -8.17
N VAL A 66 -6.34 17.37 -7.84
CA VAL A 66 -5.69 16.46 -6.90
C VAL A 66 -4.95 17.23 -5.83
N ALA A 67 -5.25 16.93 -4.57
CA ALA A 67 -4.44 17.29 -3.41
C ALA A 67 -3.57 16.09 -3.01
N VAL A 68 -2.26 16.28 -2.92
CA VAL A 68 -1.32 15.33 -2.32
C VAL A 68 -1.08 15.76 -0.87
N GLU A 69 -1.33 14.85 0.06
CA GLU A 69 -1.06 15.01 1.48
C GLU A 69 0.11 14.11 1.87
N ILE A 70 1.16 14.71 2.42
CA ILE A 70 2.37 14.05 2.87
C ILE A 70 2.35 14.01 4.38
N GLN A 71 2.43 12.82 4.95
CA GLN A 71 2.40 12.65 6.39
C GLN A 71 3.75 12.17 6.93
N ASN A 72 4.33 12.99 7.80
CA ASN A 72 5.44 12.59 8.66
C ASN A 72 5.00 12.42 10.13
N SER A 73 4.35 13.45 10.68
CA SER A 73 3.92 13.51 12.08
C SER A 73 2.72 12.59 12.37
N PRO A 74 2.46 12.19 13.64
CA PRO A 74 1.30 11.36 13.97
C PRO A 74 -0.03 11.93 13.45
N ILE A 75 -0.87 11.06 12.89
CA ILE A 75 -2.22 11.39 12.42
C ILE A 75 -3.19 10.28 12.83
N THR A 76 -4.43 10.63 13.15
CA THR A 76 -5.46 9.65 13.49
C THR A 76 -6.24 9.21 12.25
N SER A 77 -6.85 8.01 12.31
CA SER A 77 -7.77 7.56 11.27
C SER A 77 -8.97 8.50 11.08
N LYS A 78 -9.40 9.19 12.15
CA LYS A 78 -10.48 10.19 12.11
C LYS A 78 -10.03 11.42 11.33
N GLU A 79 -8.83 11.94 11.60
CA GLU A 79 -8.27 13.12 10.91
C GLU A 79 -8.05 12.84 9.41
N ILE A 80 -7.49 11.68 9.05
CA ILE A 80 -7.39 11.25 7.64
C ILE A 80 -8.76 11.29 6.96
N THR A 81 -9.78 10.77 7.64
CA THR A 81 -11.13 10.70 7.09
C THR A 81 -11.74 12.10 6.93
N ALA A 82 -11.58 12.97 7.94
CA ALA A 82 -12.07 14.34 7.89
C ALA A 82 -11.40 15.13 6.77
N ARG A 83 -10.07 15.18 6.73
CA ARG A 83 -9.31 15.85 5.65
C ARG A 83 -9.68 15.34 4.27
N THR A 84 -9.80 14.03 4.10
CA THR A 84 -10.19 13.45 2.80
C THR A 84 -11.60 13.91 2.40
N LYS A 85 -12.56 13.93 3.34
CA LYS A 85 -13.91 14.44 3.06
C LYS A 85 -13.91 15.93 2.74
N ASP A 86 -13.12 16.74 3.43
CA ASP A 86 -13.04 18.18 3.20
C ASP A 86 -12.64 18.50 1.75
N TYR A 87 -11.62 17.81 1.22
CA TYR A 87 -11.25 17.91 -0.20
C TYR A 87 -12.34 17.35 -1.13
N ASN A 88 -12.89 16.17 -0.80
CA ASN A 88 -13.86 15.51 -1.65
C ASN A 88 -15.18 16.30 -1.80
N ASN A 89 -15.60 17.02 -0.76
CA ASN A 89 -16.75 17.92 -0.80
C ASN A 89 -16.55 19.07 -1.80
N ARG A 90 -15.30 19.41 -2.11
CA ARG A 90 -14.91 20.39 -3.14
C ARG A 90 -14.63 19.75 -4.50
N GLY A 91 -14.90 18.45 -4.65
CA GLY A 91 -14.64 17.70 -5.87
C GLY A 91 -13.18 17.26 -6.06
N ILE A 92 -12.29 17.57 -5.11
CA ILE A 92 -10.84 17.32 -5.19
C ILE A 92 -10.52 15.88 -4.75
N TYR A 93 -9.73 15.19 -5.56
CA TYR A 93 -9.22 13.85 -5.28
C TYR A 93 -8.00 13.94 -4.36
N VAL A 94 -7.83 12.98 -3.45
CA VAL A 94 -6.72 13.01 -2.48
C VAL A 94 -5.76 11.86 -2.74
N LEU A 95 -4.46 12.16 -2.77
CA LEU A 95 -3.36 11.20 -2.73
C LEU A 95 -2.64 11.33 -1.38
N TRP A 96 -2.68 10.28 -0.57
CA TRP A 96 -1.99 10.23 0.72
C TRP A 96 -0.67 9.49 0.59
N VAL A 97 0.40 10.08 1.12
CA VAL A 97 1.75 9.54 1.08
C VAL A 97 2.37 9.62 2.46
N PHE A 98 2.92 8.51 2.95
CA PHE A 98 3.62 8.48 4.23
C PHE A 98 5.14 8.51 4.03
N TYR A 99 5.83 9.23 4.91
CA TYR A 99 7.27 9.02 5.06
C TYR A 99 7.51 7.67 5.74
N GLY A 100 8.22 6.74 5.09
CA GLY A 100 8.36 5.36 5.57
C GLY A 100 9.09 5.20 6.91
N ASP A 101 9.83 6.23 7.35
CA ASP A 101 10.45 6.30 8.69
C ASP A 101 9.80 7.37 9.57
N GLY A 102 8.60 7.84 9.19
CA GLY A 102 7.85 8.88 9.88
C GLY A 102 7.23 8.41 11.20
N LYS A 103 6.94 9.38 12.07
CA LYS A 103 6.39 9.16 13.42
C LYS A 103 4.93 8.68 13.42
N CYS A 104 4.23 8.72 12.28
CA CYS A 104 2.85 8.24 12.14
C CYS A 104 2.69 6.72 11.96
N LEU A 105 3.80 5.98 11.87
CA LEU A 105 3.80 4.58 11.49
C LEU A 105 3.93 3.65 12.69
N GLY A 106 3.38 2.44 12.57
CA GLY A 106 3.57 1.41 13.61
C GLY A 106 5.00 0.86 13.68
N SER A 107 5.75 1.02 12.59
CA SER A 107 7.18 0.69 12.42
C SER A 107 7.71 1.32 11.12
N PRO A 108 9.03 1.43 10.96
CA PRO A 108 9.67 1.73 9.68
C PRO A 108 9.15 0.85 8.55
N LYS A 109 9.04 1.42 7.35
CA LYS A 109 8.59 0.79 6.11
C LYS A 109 9.67 0.88 5.05
N SER A 110 9.79 -0.16 4.25
CA SER A 110 10.74 -0.24 3.15
C SER A 110 10.08 -0.94 1.96
N PRO A 111 10.61 -0.77 0.73
CA PRO A 111 10.06 -1.38 -0.48
C PRO A 111 10.35 -2.89 -0.57
N ASN A 112 9.98 -3.63 0.48
CA ASN A 112 10.24 -5.06 0.63
C ASN A 112 9.02 -5.80 1.19
N HIS A 113 8.98 -7.11 0.95
CA HIS A 113 8.03 -8.01 1.58
C HIS A 113 8.46 -8.31 3.01
N ILE A 114 7.59 -8.05 3.99
CA ILE A 114 7.92 -8.23 5.41
C ILE A 114 6.75 -8.90 6.13
N LYS A 115 7.04 -9.98 6.87
CA LYS A 115 6.03 -10.66 7.69
C LYS A 115 5.87 -9.99 9.05
N ASN A 116 4.65 -10.04 9.59
CA ASN A 116 4.35 -9.66 10.97
C ASN A 116 4.81 -8.25 11.38
N LEU A 117 4.73 -7.29 10.45
CA LEU A 117 5.10 -5.91 10.69
C LEU A 117 3.99 -5.17 11.44
N LYS A 118 4.38 -4.18 12.27
CA LYS A 118 3.43 -3.30 12.96
C LYS A 118 2.92 -2.23 12.01
N ILE A 119 1.60 -2.10 11.96
CA ILE A 119 0.87 -1.16 11.09
C ILE A 119 -0.03 -0.30 11.98
N SER A 120 0.05 1.03 11.87
CA SER A 120 -0.77 1.95 12.65
C SER A 120 -2.24 1.95 12.19
N PRO A 121 -3.18 2.43 13.03
CA PRO A 121 -4.57 2.67 12.61
C PRO A 121 -4.69 3.63 11.43
N ALA A 122 -3.77 4.59 11.30
CA ALA A 122 -3.71 5.49 10.16
C ALA A 122 -3.39 4.74 8.86
N GLU A 123 -2.34 3.90 8.89
CA GLU A 123 -1.98 3.03 7.77
C GLU A 123 -3.13 2.08 7.40
N MET A 124 -3.80 1.48 8.38
CA MET A 124 -4.96 0.62 8.13
C MET A 124 -6.13 1.38 7.48
N ARG A 125 -6.33 2.64 7.86
CA ARG A 125 -7.39 3.49 7.27
C ARG A 125 -7.09 3.82 5.81
N LEU A 126 -5.86 4.21 5.49
CA LEU A 126 -5.45 4.42 4.10
C LEU A 126 -5.55 3.12 3.29
N HIS A 127 -5.12 1.99 3.86
CA HIS A 127 -5.26 0.68 3.24
C HIS A 127 -6.72 0.38 2.85
N GLN A 128 -7.69 0.77 3.66
CA GLN A 128 -9.11 0.65 3.32
C GLN A 128 -9.54 1.62 2.21
N LEU A 129 -9.12 2.89 2.28
CA LEU A 129 -9.43 3.91 1.27
C LEU A 129 -8.90 3.52 -0.11
N TYR A 130 -7.66 3.06 -0.21
CA TYR A 130 -7.00 2.76 -1.49
C TYR A 130 -7.11 1.28 -1.93
N ARG A 131 -8.17 0.59 -1.48
CA ARG A 131 -8.46 -0.83 -1.85
C ARG A 131 -7.28 -1.78 -1.63
N GLY A 132 -6.61 -1.58 -0.51
CA GLY A 132 -5.54 -2.42 -0.03
C GLY A 132 -4.13 -1.89 -0.28
N ARG A 133 -3.96 -0.58 -0.51
CA ARG A 133 -2.67 0.07 -0.77
C ARG A 133 -2.40 1.14 0.25
N VAL A 134 -1.14 1.36 0.57
CA VAL A 134 -0.65 2.56 1.24
C VAL A 134 0.64 2.98 0.56
N TYR A 135 0.78 4.26 0.22
CA TYR A 135 1.93 4.78 -0.49
C TYR A 135 2.95 5.36 0.47
N TYR A 136 4.21 5.07 0.18
CA TYR A 136 5.34 5.52 0.97
C TYR A 136 6.46 6.08 0.10
N VAL A 137 7.27 6.93 0.70
CA VAL A 137 8.60 7.31 0.21
C VAL A 137 9.57 7.26 1.38
N ASN A 138 10.81 6.85 1.12
CA ASN A 138 11.89 6.90 2.11
C ASN A 138 12.95 7.89 1.67
N ILE A 139 13.70 8.37 2.67
CA ILE A 139 14.85 9.25 2.51
C ILE A 139 16.02 8.55 3.17
N THR A 140 17.08 8.32 2.41
CA THR A 140 18.33 7.75 2.91
C THR A 140 19.36 8.86 2.96
N TYR A 141 20.03 8.99 4.10
CA TYR A 141 21.11 9.96 4.29
C TYR A 141 22.45 9.26 4.02
N GLN A 142 23.27 9.84 3.14
CA GLN A 142 24.62 9.36 2.82
C GLN A 142 25.58 10.54 2.89
N HIS A 143 26.36 10.62 3.98
CA HIS A 143 27.24 11.76 4.26
C HIS A 143 26.48 13.10 4.24
N GLU A 144 26.80 13.98 3.30
CA GLU A 144 26.20 15.31 3.10
C GLU A 144 25.05 15.31 2.07
N GLU A 145 24.77 14.16 1.45
CA GLU A 145 23.70 14.02 0.47
C GLU A 145 22.54 13.19 1.03
N PHE A 146 21.34 13.44 0.50
CA PHE A 146 20.19 12.59 0.72
C PHE A 146 19.69 12.01 -0.60
N LYS A 147 19.18 10.79 -0.54
CA LYS A 147 18.52 10.13 -1.67
C LYS A 147 17.10 9.80 -1.29
N THR A 148 16.19 9.95 -2.24
CA THR A 148 14.80 9.53 -2.07
C THR A 148 14.57 8.23 -2.83
N THR A 149 13.75 7.34 -2.27
CA THR A 149 13.22 6.23 -3.07
C THR A 149 12.14 6.77 -4.01
N PRO A 150 11.92 6.14 -5.19
CA PRO A 150 10.64 6.27 -5.87
C PRO A 150 9.49 5.92 -4.90
N PRO A 151 8.28 6.48 -5.12
CA PRO A 151 7.13 6.09 -4.32
C PRO A 151 6.86 4.61 -4.53
N TYR A 152 6.44 3.94 -3.46
CA TYR A 152 6.10 2.54 -3.50
C TYR A 152 4.81 2.26 -2.76
N ALA A 153 4.12 1.20 -3.18
CA ALA A 153 2.89 0.77 -2.55
C ALA A 153 3.15 -0.45 -1.67
N LEU A 154 2.63 -0.42 -0.45
CA LEU A 154 2.55 -1.61 0.40
C LEU A 154 1.10 -2.07 0.51
N HIS A 155 0.93 -3.38 0.42
CA HIS A 155 -0.33 -4.08 0.64
C HIS A 155 -0.27 -4.85 1.95
N PHE A 156 -1.36 -4.81 2.73
CA PHE A 156 -1.42 -5.51 4.00
C PHE A 156 -2.34 -6.71 3.93
N SER A 157 -1.83 -7.84 4.38
CA SER A 157 -2.60 -9.07 4.56
C SER A 157 -2.49 -9.57 6.00
N PHE A 158 -3.40 -10.45 6.40
CA PHE A 158 -3.37 -11.00 7.75
C PHE A 158 -2.08 -11.77 7.97
N SER A 159 -1.50 -11.56 9.15
CA SER A 159 -0.39 -12.34 9.64
C SER A 159 -0.75 -13.83 9.70
N ASP A 160 0.24 -14.68 9.42
CA ASP A 160 0.08 -16.13 9.56
C ASP A 160 0.06 -16.57 11.03
N ASN A 161 0.57 -15.72 11.93
CA ASN A 161 0.88 -16.05 13.32
C ASN A 161 0.12 -15.20 14.34
N PHE A 162 -0.39 -14.02 13.97
CA PHE A 162 -1.00 -13.06 14.87
C PHE A 162 -2.45 -12.76 14.51
N SER A 163 -3.23 -12.40 15.52
CA SER A 163 -4.64 -12.03 15.36
C SER A 163 -4.81 -10.76 14.51
N PRO A 164 -5.91 -10.64 13.74
CA PRO A 164 -6.21 -9.43 13.00
C PRO A 164 -6.60 -8.24 13.89
N ILE A 165 -6.77 -8.40 15.20
CA ILE A 165 -7.25 -7.31 16.08
C ILE A 165 -6.22 -6.20 16.28
N LEU A 166 -6.70 -5.08 16.85
CA LEU A 166 -5.87 -3.96 17.28
C LEU A 166 -5.19 -4.31 18.62
N PHE A 167 -3.87 -4.26 18.64
CA PHE A 167 -3.05 -4.36 19.84
C PHE A 167 -2.91 -2.96 20.46
N ARG A 168 -2.96 -2.88 21.79
CA ARG A 168 -2.70 -1.65 22.54
C ARG A 168 -1.53 -1.89 23.49
N LYS A 169 -0.55 -1.00 23.50
CA LYS A 169 0.56 -1.00 24.46
C LYS A 169 0.81 0.43 24.92
N ARG A 170 0.51 0.72 26.19
CA ARG A 170 0.52 2.10 26.73
C ARG A 170 -0.34 3.02 25.85
N PHE A 171 0.24 4.08 25.31
CA PHE A 171 -0.42 5.05 24.43
C PHE A 171 -0.42 4.64 22.95
N ASP A 172 0.24 3.53 22.59
CA ASP A 172 0.34 3.07 21.21
C ASP A 172 -0.75 2.05 20.88
N SER A 173 -1.30 2.16 19.66
CA SER A 173 -2.23 1.20 19.09
C SER A 173 -1.73 0.75 17.72
N PHE A 174 -1.66 -0.56 17.45
CA PHE A 174 -1.16 -1.09 16.17
C PHE A 174 -1.78 -2.43 15.80
N PHE A 175 -1.70 -2.78 14.51
CA PHE A 175 -2.04 -4.08 13.96
C PHE A 175 -0.76 -4.82 13.60
N ILE A 176 -0.78 -6.15 13.63
CA ILE A 176 0.29 -6.97 13.05
C ILE A 176 -0.18 -7.54 11.71
N ARG A 177 0.58 -7.29 10.64
CA ARG A 177 0.22 -7.68 9.26
C ARG A 177 1.43 -8.22 8.51
N ASN A 178 1.17 -9.05 7.51
CA ASN A 178 2.14 -9.26 6.45
C ASN A 178 2.05 -8.09 5.49
N VAL A 179 3.21 -7.63 5.03
CA VAL A 179 3.40 -6.49 4.16
C VAL A 179 3.96 -7.02 2.85
N ASN A 180 3.29 -6.65 1.75
CA ASN A 180 3.67 -7.08 0.43
C ASN A 180 3.94 -5.85 -0.43
N TYR A 181 5.15 -5.77 -0.97
CA TYR A 181 5.59 -4.65 -1.80
C TYR A 181 4.99 -4.73 -3.21
N SER A 182 4.65 -3.56 -3.77
CA SER A 182 4.39 -3.38 -5.18
C SER A 182 5.09 -2.14 -5.70
N ALA A 183 5.80 -2.31 -6.82
CA ALA A 183 6.43 -1.22 -7.53
C ALA A 183 5.40 -0.32 -8.21
N ILE A 184 5.68 0.98 -8.20
CA ILE A 184 4.94 1.98 -8.95
C ILE A 184 5.67 2.20 -10.27
N SER A 185 4.95 1.95 -11.37
CA SER A 185 5.57 1.90 -12.71
C SER A 185 5.83 3.27 -13.32
N ASN A 186 5.06 4.28 -12.92
CA ASN A 186 5.18 5.65 -13.40
C ASN A 186 4.55 6.63 -12.39
N TRP A 187 4.80 7.91 -12.58
CA TRP A 187 4.32 8.99 -11.72
C TRP A 187 2.91 9.49 -12.07
N ASN A 188 2.26 8.91 -13.07
CA ASN A 188 0.94 9.35 -13.49
C ASN A 188 -0.10 9.00 -12.42
N LEU A 189 -1.08 9.89 -12.27
CA LEU A 189 -2.15 9.72 -11.31
C LEU A 189 -3.41 9.21 -12.00
N LEU A 190 -4.13 8.36 -11.28
CA LEU A 190 -5.45 7.86 -11.62
C LEU A 190 -6.43 8.36 -10.56
N CYS A 191 -7.33 9.23 -10.97
CA CYS A 191 -8.45 9.69 -10.17
C CYS A 191 -9.57 8.63 -10.20
N THR A 192 -10.03 8.19 -9.03
CA THR A 192 -11.09 7.18 -8.92
C THR A 192 -11.97 7.47 -7.71
N THR A 193 -13.24 7.08 -7.81
CA THR A 193 -14.16 7.11 -6.67
C THR A 193 -14.29 5.71 -6.08
N TYR A 194 -14.15 5.58 -4.76
CA TYR A 194 -14.33 4.32 -4.05
C TYR A 194 -14.97 4.53 -2.68
N GLY A 195 -16.08 3.84 -2.41
CA GLY A 195 -16.80 3.97 -1.14
C GLY A 195 -17.20 5.42 -0.82
N ASN A 196 -17.62 6.17 -1.84
CA ASN A 196 -17.94 7.61 -1.80
C ASN A 196 -16.75 8.56 -1.55
N TYR A 197 -15.50 8.05 -1.63
CA TYR A 197 -14.30 8.89 -1.56
C TYR A 197 -13.70 9.09 -2.94
N LYS A 198 -13.37 10.34 -3.29
CA LYS A 198 -12.55 10.70 -4.45
C LYS A 198 -11.08 10.59 -4.06
N ILE A 199 -10.38 9.60 -4.61
CA ILE A 199 -8.98 9.34 -4.30
C ILE A 199 -8.13 9.35 -5.58
N ALA A 200 -6.94 9.92 -5.48
CA ALA A 200 -5.93 9.83 -6.52
C ALA A 200 -4.94 8.74 -6.14
N ARG A 201 -4.56 7.90 -7.10
CA ARG A 201 -3.59 6.82 -6.89
C ARG A 201 -2.66 6.68 -8.07
N PHE A 202 -1.52 6.04 -7.86
CA PHE A 202 -0.64 5.69 -8.96
C PHE A 202 -1.17 4.55 -9.82
N TYR A 203 -0.65 4.44 -11.05
CA TYR A 203 -0.79 3.24 -11.87
C TYR A 203 0.14 2.14 -11.35
N ASP A 204 -0.32 1.45 -10.30
CA ASP A 204 0.35 0.31 -9.69
C ASP A 204 -0.37 -1.02 -10.03
N ARG A 205 0.40 -2.12 -10.04
CA ARG A 205 -0.20 -3.46 -10.09
C ARG A 205 -0.58 -3.91 -8.68
N SER A 206 -1.78 -4.47 -8.54
CA SER A 206 -2.15 -5.13 -7.28
C SER A 206 -1.25 -6.34 -7.03
N VAL A 207 -0.66 -6.42 -5.82
CA VAL A 207 0.09 -7.60 -5.35
C VAL A 207 -0.66 -8.91 -5.61
N LYS A 208 -1.99 -8.92 -5.45
CA LYS A 208 -2.81 -10.11 -5.72
C LYS A 208 -2.74 -10.54 -7.17
N ASN A 209 -2.74 -9.59 -8.11
CA ASN A 209 -2.67 -9.91 -9.53
C ASN A 209 -1.28 -10.43 -9.90
N THR A 210 -0.20 -9.79 -9.39
CA THR A 210 1.18 -10.27 -9.55
C THR A 210 1.35 -11.69 -9.02
N LEU A 211 0.84 -11.97 -7.81
CA LEU A 211 0.85 -13.30 -7.22
C LEU A 211 0.05 -14.31 -8.07
N ILE A 212 -1.14 -13.93 -8.55
CA ILE A 212 -1.97 -14.78 -9.41
C ILE A 212 -1.23 -15.17 -10.70
N GLU A 213 -0.51 -14.24 -11.33
CA GLU A 213 0.29 -14.52 -12.52
C GLU A 213 1.46 -15.47 -12.22
N SER A 214 2.16 -15.26 -11.10
CA SER A 214 3.23 -16.15 -10.65
C SER A 214 2.71 -17.55 -10.30
N LEU A 215 1.57 -17.67 -9.62
CA LEU A 215 0.91 -18.94 -9.33
C LEU A 215 0.46 -19.66 -10.61
N ARG A 216 -0.04 -18.94 -11.62
CA ARG A 216 -0.36 -19.52 -12.94
C ARG A 216 0.87 -20.12 -13.60
N ARG A 217 1.96 -19.36 -13.71
CA ARG A 217 3.21 -19.86 -14.29
C ARG A 217 3.73 -21.09 -13.53
N PHE A 218 3.67 -21.05 -12.20
CA PHE A 218 4.07 -22.18 -11.37
C PHE A 218 3.18 -23.41 -11.58
N ALA A 219 1.85 -23.23 -11.65
CA ALA A 219 0.90 -24.30 -11.90
C ALA A 219 1.04 -24.92 -13.30
N ILE A 220 1.42 -24.15 -14.32
CA ILE A 220 1.73 -24.67 -15.67
C ILE A 220 2.93 -25.62 -15.60
N ARG A 221 4.03 -25.20 -14.95
CA ARG A 221 5.24 -26.04 -14.80
C ARG A 221 4.99 -27.34 -14.03
N ASN A 222 3.95 -27.37 -13.19
CA ASN A 222 3.55 -28.54 -12.41
C ASN A 222 2.33 -29.27 -13.00
N ASN A 223 1.93 -28.98 -14.25
CA ASN A 223 0.81 -29.63 -14.94
C ASN A 223 -0.56 -29.61 -14.22
N VAL A 224 -0.77 -28.66 -13.30
CA VAL A 224 -1.99 -28.56 -12.45
C VAL A 224 -3.25 -28.26 -13.27
N PHE A 225 -3.11 -27.73 -14.48
CA PHE A 225 -4.23 -27.44 -15.39
C PHE A 225 -4.74 -28.67 -16.14
N ARG A 226 -3.94 -29.73 -16.25
CA ARG A 226 -4.25 -30.91 -17.07
C ARG A 226 -4.41 -32.17 -16.24
N ASP A 227 -3.58 -32.33 -15.21
CA ASP A 227 -3.62 -33.52 -14.37
C ASP A 227 -4.78 -33.47 -13.37
N LYS A 228 -5.83 -34.26 -13.66
CA LYS A 228 -7.01 -34.41 -12.79
C LYS A 228 -6.68 -34.96 -11.40
N SER A 229 -5.52 -35.58 -11.21
CA SER A 229 -5.08 -36.09 -9.92
C SER A 229 -4.98 -34.99 -8.86
N TYR A 230 -4.69 -33.74 -9.26
CA TYR A 230 -4.60 -32.61 -8.35
C TYR A 230 -5.94 -32.25 -7.67
N SER A 231 -7.08 -32.68 -8.23
CA SER A 231 -8.39 -32.55 -7.56
C SER A 231 -8.49 -33.39 -6.28
N LYS A 232 -7.67 -34.44 -6.14
CA LYS A 232 -7.60 -35.26 -4.93
C LYS A 232 -6.93 -34.48 -3.81
N LEU A 233 -7.46 -34.65 -2.60
CA LEU A 233 -7.01 -33.92 -1.39
C LEU A 233 -5.49 -34.06 -1.15
N LYS A 234 -4.93 -35.26 -1.30
CA LYS A 234 -3.49 -35.53 -1.11
C LYS A 234 -2.63 -34.68 -2.05
N ASN A 235 -2.98 -34.63 -3.33
CA ASN A 235 -2.21 -33.93 -4.36
C ASN A 235 -2.38 -32.41 -4.24
N THR A 236 -3.59 -31.92 -3.95
CA THR A 236 -3.80 -30.51 -3.60
C THR A 236 -2.93 -30.09 -2.40
N LYS A 237 -2.89 -30.91 -1.34
CA LYS A 237 -2.08 -30.64 -0.15
C LYS A 237 -0.58 -30.58 -0.47
N ASN A 238 -0.08 -31.51 -1.30
CA ASN A 238 1.32 -31.52 -1.73
C ASN A 238 1.65 -30.30 -2.58
N PHE A 239 0.81 -29.96 -3.56
CA PHE A 239 0.97 -28.74 -4.35
C PHE A 239 0.98 -27.49 -3.48
N LEU A 240 0.06 -27.40 -2.51
CA LEU A 240 -0.01 -26.27 -1.59
C LEU A 240 1.27 -26.13 -0.74
N LYS A 241 1.89 -27.24 -0.31
CA LYS A 241 3.19 -27.20 0.38
C LYS A 241 4.28 -26.61 -0.52
N LEU A 242 4.35 -27.03 -1.78
CA LEU A 242 5.32 -26.48 -2.75
C LEU A 242 5.09 -24.98 -2.96
N VAL A 243 3.84 -24.57 -3.13
CA VAL A 243 3.47 -23.15 -3.24
C VAL A 243 3.92 -22.36 -2.00
N PHE A 244 3.71 -22.88 -0.80
CA PHE A 244 4.16 -22.19 0.42
C PHE A 244 5.67 -22.17 0.58
N ASN A 245 6.39 -23.19 0.13
CA ASN A 245 7.85 -23.19 0.17
C ASN A 245 8.44 -22.11 -0.75
N ILE A 246 7.78 -21.82 -1.88
CA ILE A 246 8.29 -20.85 -2.86
C ILE A 246 7.78 -19.43 -2.57
N PHE A 247 6.48 -19.27 -2.33
CA PHE A 247 5.83 -17.96 -2.23
C PHE A 247 5.48 -17.56 -0.80
N GLY A 248 5.57 -18.50 0.15
CA GLY A 248 5.06 -18.31 1.51
C GLY A 248 5.79 -17.22 2.28
N ASP A 249 7.09 -17.04 2.03
CA ASP A 249 7.90 -16.01 2.69
C ASP A 249 7.62 -14.60 2.21
N GLU A 250 7.42 -14.44 0.90
CA GLU A 250 7.13 -13.15 0.28
C GLU A 250 5.68 -12.69 0.48
N TYR A 251 4.72 -13.60 0.36
CA TYR A 251 3.30 -13.24 0.30
C TYR A 251 2.54 -13.53 1.60
N GLY A 252 2.93 -14.56 2.33
CA GLY A 252 2.17 -15.08 3.47
C GLY A 252 1.02 -16.00 3.03
N LYS A 253 0.59 -16.89 3.94
CA LYS A 253 -0.34 -17.99 3.60
C LYS A 253 -1.74 -17.49 3.26
N THR A 254 -2.19 -16.42 3.92
CA THR A 254 -3.55 -15.88 3.73
C THR A 254 -3.78 -15.43 2.28
N ILE A 255 -2.94 -14.55 1.74
CA ILE A 255 -3.13 -14.01 0.38
C ILE A 255 -2.91 -15.08 -0.70
N ILE A 256 -2.02 -16.05 -0.46
CA ILE A 256 -1.82 -17.21 -1.34
C ILE A 256 -3.10 -18.03 -1.45
N ILE A 257 -3.72 -18.37 -0.31
CA ILE A 257 -4.94 -19.18 -0.30
C ILE A 257 -6.10 -18.46 -0.99
N GLU A 258 -6.28 -17.15 -0.74
CA GLU A 258 -7.30 -16.35 -1.45
C GLU A 258 -7.04 -16.32 -2.96
N SER A 259 -5.77 -16.20 -3.38
CA SER A 259 -5.39 -16.18 -4.79
C SER A 259 -5.62 -17.53 -5.47
N LEU A 260 -5.29 -18.64 -4.79
CA LEU A 260 -5.57 -19.99 -5.28
C LEU A 260 -7.08 -20.26 -5.38
N LEU A 261 -7.88 -19.83 -4.41
CA LEU A 261 -9.35 -19.96 -4.47
C LEU A 261 -9.93 -19.22 -5.68
N ARG A 262 -9.42 -18.02 -5.99
CA ARG A 262 -9.80 -17.27 -7.20
C ARG A 262 -9.32 -17.92 -8.49
N LEU A 263 -8.31 -18.78 -8.45
CA LEU A 263 -7.84 -19.53 -9.61
C LEU A 263 -8.61 -20.84 -9.80
N VAL A 264 -9.11 -21.43 -8.72
CA VAL A 264 -10.01 -22.59 -8.78
C VAL A 264 -11.41 -22.20 -9.26
N ASN A 265 -11.84 -20.95 -9.07
CA ASN A 265 -13.12 -20.43 -9.54
C ASN A 265 -12.91 -19.40 -10.67
N PRO A 266 -13.24 -19.65 -11.96
CA PRO A 266 -14.17 -20.65 -12.51
C PRO A 266 -13.48 -21.86 -13.18
N LYS A 267 -13.00 -22.83 -12.40
CA LYS A 267 -12.34 -24.08 -12.84
C LYS A 267 -11.03 -23.91 -13.64
N LYS A 268 -10.29 -22.83 -13.44
CA LYS A 268 -8.98 -22.68 -14.12
C LYS A 268 -7.93 -23.62 -13.55
N PHE A 269 -7.92 -23.86 -12.24
CA PHE A 269 -6.98 -24.79 -11.58
C PHE A 269 -7.71 -26.06 -11.16
N ILE A 270 -7.13 -27.23 -11.44
CA ILE A 270 -7.65 -28.52 -10.98
C ILE A 270 -7.18 -28.80 -9.55
N LEU A 271 -7.64 -28.01 -8.58
CA LEU A 271 -7.35 -28.22 -7.16
C LEU A 271 -8.65 -28.44 -6.37
N SER A 272 -8.54 -29.14 -5.24
CA SER A 272 -9.67 -29.35 -4.31
C SER A 272 -10.10 -28.03 -3.65
N GLU A 273 -11.17 -27.41 -4.16
CA GLU A 273 -11.73 -26.18 -3.59
C GLU A 273 -12.15 -26.37 -2.13
N LYS A 274 -12.77 -27.52 -1.80
CA LYS A 274 -13.16 -27.90 -0.44
C LYS A 274 -11.97 -27.86 0.52
N TYR A 275 -10.83 -28.41 0.10
CA TYR A 275 -9.61 -28.38 0.91
C TYR A 275 -9.10 -26.96 1.12
N LEU A 276 -9.01 -26.14 0.07
CA LEU A 276 -8.55 -24.75 0.17
C LEU A 276 -9.47 -23.89 1.07
N LYS A 277 -10.80 -24.04 0.94
CA LYS A 277 -11.80 -23.39 1.82
C LYS A 277 -11.62 -23.80 3.29
N ASN A 278 -11.36 -25.08 3.55
CA ASN A 278 -11.09 -25.57 4.91
C ASN A 278 -9.77 -25.03 5.45
N TYR A 279 -8.72 -24.96 4.62
CA TYR A 279 -7.43 -24.38 5.00
C TYR A 279 -7.58 -22.89 5.35
N ARG A 280 -8.33 -22.13 4.54
CA ARG A 280 -8.66 -20.73 4.84
C ARG A 280 -9.31 -20.59 6.22
N LYS A 281 -10.34 -21.38 6.51
CA LYS A 281 -11.01 -21.37 7.83
C LYS A 281 -10.02 -21.68 8.97
N LYS A 282 -9.08 -22.60 8.77
CA LYS A 282 -8.03 -22.94 9.74
C LYS A 282 -7.08 -21.77 10.01
N LEU A 283 -6.67 -21.03 8.98
CA LEU A 283 -5.86 -19.82 9.14
C LEU A 283 -6.61 -18.78 9.99
N SER A 284 -7.89 -18.52 9.68
CA SER A 284 -8.72 -17.58 10.44
C SER A 284 -8.91 -17.98 11.91
N ARG A 285 -9.04 -19.29 12.20
CA ARG A 285 -9.16 -19.80 13.58
C ARG A 285 -7.86 -19.66 14.38
N ARG A 286 -6.72 -20.01 13.79
CA ARG A 286 -5.39 -19.91 14.44
C ARG A 286 -5.05 -18.48 14.85
N ALA A 287 -5.44 -17.51 14.01
CA ALA A 287 -5.28 -16.10 14.32
C ALA A 287 -6.07 -15.70 15.59
N LYS A 288 -7.23 -16.31 15.86
CA LYS A 288 -8.04 -16.03 17.06
C LYS A 288 -7.52 -16.70 18.34
N THR A 289 -6.96 -17.91 18.28
CA THR A 289 -6.62 -18.70 19.48
C THR A 289 -5.36 -18.23 20.20
N LYS A 290 -4.39 -17.63 19.49
CA LYS A 290 -3.13 -17.13 20.10
C LYS A 290 -3.31 -15.87 20.96
N LEU A 291 -4.50 -15.27 20.97
CA LEU A 291 -4.83 -14.11 21.80
C LEU A 291 -4.91 -14.42 23.29
N SER A 292 -5.36 -15.61 23.68
CA SER A 292 -5.58 -15.95 25.09
C SER A 292 -4.30 -16.16 25.89
N LYS A 293 -3.12 -16.12 25.24
CA LYS A 293 -1.81 -16.38 25.87
C LYS A 293 -0.96 -15.13 26.07
N TYR A 294 -1.40 -13.98 25.61
CA TYR A 294 -0.74 -12.70 25.88
C TYR A 294 -1.69 -11.86 26.74
N PRO A 295 -1.56 -11.89 28.07
CA PRO A 295 -2.21 -10.89 28.90
C PRO A 295 -1.58 -9.55 28.51
N PHE A 296 -2.42 -8.60 28.10
CA PHE A 296 -2.02 -7.23 27.85
C PHE A 296 -1.85 -6.48 29.15
#